data_AF-A0A369KRQ4-F1
#
_entry.id   AF-A0A369KRQ4-F1
#
_cell.length_a   1.000
_cell.length_b   1.000
_cell.length_c   1.000
_cell.angle_alpha   90.00
_cell.angle_beta   90.00
_cell.angle_gamma   90.00
#
_symmetry.space_group_name_H-M   'P 1'
#
loop_
_entity.id
_entity.type
_entity.pdbx_description
1 polymer ?
#
loop_
_entity_poly.entity_id
_entity_poly.type
_entity_poly.pdbx_seq_one_letter_code
_entity_poly.pdbx_strand_id
1 'polypeptide(L)'
;MSKAALAGIKILEKGEMWRQELLKGSPIFVIAQKYNENLQVVSRAVWLAKIPQDLRQTIKQHPEIFTRNVLINGFAAKRRRCEKENFKLLRTEIERLIFEGSGSKPKLPKKQRKKILVNKKQNLLTNPIVNLERAIEAEYQLKQHLGYHCRVSFTKDENGEIRIFFKNNKELQDIIEMTKPTSPLF
;
A
#
# COMPACT_ATOMS: atom_id res chain seq x y z
N MET A 1 1.19 -27.11 26.85
CA MET A 1 1.04 -26.24 25.66
C MET A 1 2.33 -25.47 25.44
N SER A 2 2.86 -25.40 24.21
CA SER A 2 4.13 -24.69 23.94
C SER A 2 3.97 -23.17 24.04
N LYS A 3 5.05 -22.44 24.36
CA LYS A 3 5.05 -20.95 24.43
C LYS A 3 4.57 -20.32 23.11
N ALA A 4 4.87 -20.96 21.97
CA ALA A 4 4.46 -20.52 20.64
C ALA A 4 2.97 -20.72 20.38
N ALA A 5 2.39 -21.83 20.87
CA ALA A 5 0.96 -22.12 20.79
C ALA A 5 0.16 -21.09 21.60
N LEU A 6 0.61 -20.82 22.82
CA LEU A 6 -0.01 -19.82 23.69
C LEU A 6 0.03 -18.40 23.08
N ALA A 7 1.11 -18.07 22.37
CA ALA A 7 1.24 -16.80 21.66
C ALA A 7 0.27 -16.67 20.46
N GLY A 8 -0.11 -17.79 19.83
CA GLY A 8 -1.10 -17.84 18.76
C GLY A 8 -2.52 -17.54 19.26
N ILE A 9 -2.94 -18.20 20.34
CA ILE A 9 -4.25 -17.95 20.97
C ILE A 9 -4.34 -16.48 21.42
N LYS A 10 -3.32 -15.99 22.15
CA LYS A 10 -3.29 -14.61 22.65
C LYS A 10 -3.43 -13.57 21.54
N ILE A 11 -2.90 -13.82 20.34
CA ILE A 11 -3.03 -12.85 19.23
C ILE A 11 -4.44 -12.82 18.63
N LEU A 12 -5.19 -13.93 18.69
CA LEU A 12 -6.59 -13.97 18.28
C LEU A 12 -7.48 -13.20 19.26
N GLU A 13 -7.28 -13.42 20.56
CA GLU A 13 -7.99 -12.70 21.63
C GLU A 13 -7.72 -11.20 21.58
N LYS A 14 -6.44 -10.81 21.48
CA LYS A 14 -6.05 -9.40 21.26
C LYS A 14 -6.70 -8.83 20.00
N GLY A 15 -6.73 -9.59 18.92
CA GLY A 15 -7.37 -9.19 17.66
C GLY A 15 -8.86 -8.88 17.82
N GLU A 16 -9.59 -9.69 18.59
CA GLU A 16 -11.01 -9.48 18.88
C GLU A 16 -11.23 -8.20 19.71
N MET A 17 -10.45 -8.01 20.77
CA MET A 17 -10.47 -6.80 21.60
C MET A 17 -10.15 -5.54 20.79
N TRP A 18 -9.08 -5.55 20.01
CA TRP A 18 -8.68 -4.43 19.16
C TRP A 18 -9.69 -4.15 18.04
N ARG A 19 -10.39 -5.18 17.53
CA ARG A 19 -11.48 -4.98 16.58
C ARG A 19 -12.64 -4.23 17.23
N GLN A 20 -12.99 -4.52 18.48
CA GLN A 20 -14.03 -3.78 19.19
C GLN A 20 -13.66 -2.31 19.39
N GLU A 21 -12.41 -2.00 19.71
CA GLU A 21 -11.95 -0.61 19.78
C GLU A 21 -12.00 0.09 18.41
N LEU A 22 -11.62 -0.61 17.34
CA LEU A 22 -11.73 -0.05 15.99
C LEU A 22 -13.18 0.27 15.63
N LEU A 23 -14.12 -0.61 16.00
CA LEU A 23 -15.57 -0.39 15.78
C LEU A 23 -16.12 0.77 16.63
N LYS A 24 -15.51 1.06 17.78
CA LYS A 24 -15.83 2.23 18.61
C LYS A 24 -15.22 3.55 18.09
N GLY A 25 -14.49 3.51 16.97
CA GLY A 25 -13.92 4.69 16.31
C GLY A 25 -12.44 4.93 16.58
N SER A 26 -11.77 4.10 17.38
CA SER A 26 -10.32 4.25 17.62
C SER A 26 -9.53 3.79 16.38
N PRO A 27 -8.77 4.66 15.70
CA PRO A 27 -7.99 4.25 14.55
C PRO A 27 -6.83 3.32 14.97
N ILE A 28 -6.37 2.47 14.04
CA ILE A 28 -5.37 1.42 14.31
C ILE A 28 -4.08 1.96 14.95
N PHE A 29 -3.65 3.18 14.61
CA PHE A 29 -2.45 3.79 15.19
C PHE A 29 -2.62 4.17 16.67
N VAL A 30 -3.81 4.65 17.06
CA VAL A 30 -4.13 4.94 18.46
C VAL A 30 -4.17 3.66 19.27
N ILE A 31 -4.77 2.60 18.71
CA ILE A 31 -4.79 1.27 19.34
C ILE A 31 -3.34 0.76 19.52
N ALA A 32 -2.50 0.88 18.49
CA ALA A 32 -1.09 0.47 18.56
C ALA A 32 -0.31 1.23 19.66
N GLN A 33 -0.50 2.54 19.78
CA GLN A 33 0.10 3.35 20.84
C GLN A 33 -0.41 2.95 22.23
N LYS A 34 -1.74 2.84 22.40
CA LYS A 34 -2.39 2.48 23.68
C LYS A 34 -1.89 1.15 24.23
N TYR A 35 -1.68 0.17 23.36
CA TYR A 35 -1.25 -1.18 23.76
C TYR A 35 0.27 -1.41 23.64
N ASN A 36 1.05 -0.39 23.27
CA ASN A 36 2.49 -0.48 23.00
C ASN A 36 2.85 -1.65 22.06
N GLU A 37 2.11 -1.77 20.96
CA GLU A 37 2.25 -2.86 20.00
C GLU A 37 2.60 -2.33 18.61
N ASN A 38 3.28 -3.14 17.81
CA ASN A 38 3.61 -2.74 16.45
C ASN A 38 2.33 -2.55 15.60
N LEU A 39 2.24 -1.43 14.89
CA LEU A 39 1.10 -1.07 14.02
C LEU A 39 0.69 -2.20 13.07
N GLN A 40 1.66 -2.88 12.46
CA GLN A 40 1.40 -3.98 11.52
C GLN A 40 0.81 -5.19 12.23
N VAL A 41 1.26 -5.47 13.46
CA VAL A 41 0.74 -6.58 14.29
C VAL A 41 -0.71 -6.31 14.66
N VAL A 42 -1.03 -5.09 15.11
CA VAL A 42 -2.41 -4.69 15.42
C VAL A 42 -3.30 -4.81 14.20
N SER A 43 -2.91 -4.24 13.05
CA SER A 43 -3.70 -4.33 11.81
C SER A 43 -3.96 -5.77 11.38
N ARG A 44 -2.97 -6.65 11.51
CA ARG A 44 -3.06 -8.06 11.15
C ARG A 44 -3.91 -8.88 12.14
N ALA A 45 -3.79 -8.62 13.44
CA ALA A 45 -4.62 -9.26 14.46
C ALA A 45 -6.09 -8.84 14.35
N VAL A 46 -6.37 -7.56 14.10
CA VAL A 46 -7.73 -7.09 13.82
C VAL A 46 -8.31 -7.77 12.58
N TRP A 47 -7.49 -8.00 11.55
CA TRP A 47 -7.93 -8.77 10.39
C TRP A 47 -8.24 -10.24 10.73
N LEU A 48 -7.43 -10.89 11.56
CA LEU A 48 -7.72 -12.27 12.02
C LEU A 48 -9.07 -12.34 12.74
N ALA A 49 -9.46 -11.32 13.48
CA ALA A 49 -10.78 -11.25 14.10
C ALA A 49 -11.94 -11.08 13.10
N LYS A 50 -11.67 -10.74 11.83
CA LYS A 50 -12.68 -10.61 10.76
C LYS A 50 -12.93 -11.90 9.99
N ILE A 51 -12.06 -12.90 10.09
CA ILE A 51 -12.25 -14.15 9.35
C ILE A 51 -13.50 -14.90 9.88
N PRO A 52 -14.12 -15.76 9.05
CA PRO A 52 -15.29 -16.56 9.45
C PRO A 52 -15.11 -17.27 10.80
N GLN A 53 -16.18 -17.31 11.59
CA GLN A 53 -16.14 -17.81 12.97
C GLN A 53 -15.77 -19.29 13.04
N ASP A 54 -16.28 -20.09 12.11
CA ASP A 54 -15.94 -21.51 11.97
C ASP A 54 -14.43 -21.70 11.79
N LEU A 55 -13.80 -20.94 10.90
CA LEU A 55 -12.35 -21.00 10.68
C LEU A 55 -11.56 -20.57 11.93
N ARG A 56 -12.05 -19.55 12.67
CA ARG A 56 -11.42 -19.15 13.94
C ARG A 56 -11.52 -20.24 15.00
N GLN A 57 -12.64 -20.93 15.10
CA GLN A 57 -12.82 -22.02 16.05
C GLN A 57 -11.88 -23.18 15.73
N THR A 58 -11.80 -23.58 14.47
CA THR A 58 -10.85 -24.61 14.02
C THR A 58 -9.40 -24.22 14.33
N ILE A 59 -9.02 -22.96 14.10
CA ILE A 59 -7.68 -22.47 14.46
C ILE A 59 -7.43 -22.56 15.98
N LYS A 60 -8.42 -22.17 16.81
CA LYS A 60 -8.31 -22.20 18.28
C LYS A 60 -8.19 -23.63 18.83
N GLN A 61 -8.74 -24.63 18.14
CA GLN A 61 -8.65 -26.04 18.51
C GLN A 61 -7.27 -26.66 18.25
N HIS A 62 -6.44 -26.04 17.40
CA HIS A 62 -5.11 -26.54 17.00
C HIS A 62 -3.99 -25.52 17.29
N PRO A 63 -3.83 -25.07 18.54
CA PRO A 63 -2.90 -23.99 18.86
C PRO A 63 -1.42 -24.33 18.63
N GLU A 64 -1.05 -25.61 18.68
CA GLU A 64 0.29 -26.12 18.36
C GLU A 64 0.70 -25.90 16.90
N ILE A 65 -0.28 -25.88 15.99
CA ILE A 65 -0.06 -25.60 14.56
C ILE A 65 -0.12 -24.10 14.30
N PHE A 66 -1.16 -23.43 14.80
CA PHE A 66 -1.45 -22.03 14.49
C PHE A 66 -0.74 -21.05 15.44
N THR A 67 0.59 -21.11 15.41
CA THR A 67 1.43 -20.16 16.16
C THR A 67 1.25 -18.72 15.69
N ARG A 68 1.66 -17.75 16.52
CA ARG A 68 1.67 -16.33 16.15
C ARG A 68 2.31 -16.06 14.78
N ASN A 69 3.39 -16.78 14.44
CA ASN A 69 4.08 -16.58 13.17
C ASN A 69 3.23 -17.03 11.97
N VAL A 70 2.57 -18.18 12.08
CA VAL A 70 1.63 -18.69 11.07
C VAL A 70 0.47 -17.71 10.86
N LEU A 71 -0.12 -17.22 11.97
CA LEU A 71 -1.25 -16.32 11.92
C LEU A 71 -0.89 -14.92 11.37
N ILE A 72 0.15 -14.28 11.91
CA ILE A 72 0.52 -12.90 11.57
C ILE A 72 1.35 -12.82 10.28
N ASN A 73 2.35 -13.67 10.11
CA ASN A 73 3.28 -13.61 8.98
C ASN A 73 2.89 -14.55 7.83
N GLY A 74 2.04 -15.54 8.09
CA GLY A 74 1.49 -16.43 7.07
C GLY A 74 0.16 -15.92 6.51
N PHE A 75 -0.90 -16.04 7.30
CA PHE A 75 -2.27 -15.74 6.88
C PHE A 75 -2.52 -14.24 6.75
N ALA A 76 -2.36 -13.48 7.82
CA ALA A 76 -2.72 -12.06 7.82
C ALA A 76 -1.83 -11.21 6.89
N ALA A 77 -0.56 -11.58 6.72
CA ALA A 77 0.32 -10.97 5.72
C ALA A 77 -0.18 -11.14 4.28
N LYS A 78 -0.98 -12.19 4.02
CA LYS A 78 -1.57 -12.52 2.72
C LYS A 78 -3.09 -12.34 2.70
N ARG A 79 -3.64 -11.51 3.60
CA ARG A 79 -5.09 -11.27 3.77
C ARG A 79 -5.90 -11.11 2.48
N ARG A 80 -5.39 -10.33 1.52
CA ARG A 80 -6.06 -10.12 0.22
C ARG A 80 -6.26 -11.39 -0.60
N ARG A 81 -5.42 -12.41 -0.41
CA ARG A 81 -5.55 -13.73 -1.05
C ARG A 81 -6.48 -14.61 -0.24
N CYS A 82 -6.37 -14.56 1.08
CA CYS A 82 -7.27 -15.27 1.99
C CYS A 82 -8.73 -14.79 1.82
N GLU A 83 -8.99 -13.52 1.52
CA GLU A 83 -10.36 -13.01 1.33
C GLU A 83 -10.97 -13.35 -0.04
N LYS A 84 -10.17 -13.82 -1.01
CA LYS A 84 -10.68 -14.21 -2.33
C LYS A 84 -11.60 -15.42 -2.21
N GLU A 85 -12.58 -15.50 -3.11
CA GLU A 85 -13.48 -16.64 -3.21
C GLU A 85 -14.08 -17.02 -1.84
N ASN A 86 -14.49 -16.00 -1.08
CA ASN A 86 -15.10 -16.17 0.25
C ASN A 86 -14.29 -17.06 1.19
N PHE A 87 -12.98 -16.82 1.30
CA PHE A 87 -12.08 -17.58 2.18
C PHE A 87 -11.84 -19.05 1.82
N LYS A 88 -12.21 -19.50 0.62
CA LYS A 88 -11.95 -20.88 0.14
C LYS A 88 -10.49 -21.29 0.31
N LEU A 89 -9.56 -20.44 -0.13
CA LEU A 89 -8.12 -20.70 -0.03
C LEU A 89 -7.63 -20.78 1.43
N LEU A 90 -8.18 -19.95 2.32
CA LEU A 90 -7.83 -20.00 3.74
C LEU A 90 -8.33 -21.29 4.39
N ARG A 91 -9.55 -21.72 4.07
CA ARG A 91 -10.15 -22.97 4.57
C ARG A 91 -9.29 -24.18 4.18
N THR A 92 -9.00 -24.36 2.89
CA THR A 92 -8.15 -25.45 2.40
C THR A 92 -6.78 -25.44 3.05
N GLU A 93 -6.21 -24.26 3.28
CA GLU A 93 -4.89 -24.14 3.88
C GLU A 93 -4.87 -24.47 5.38
N ILE A 94 -5.95 -24.14 6.10
CA ILE A 94 -6.13 -24.55 7.51
C ILE A 94 -6.22 -26.07 7.59
N GLU A 95 -7.06 -26.70 6.78
CA GLU A 95 -7.20 -28.16 6.72
C GLU A 95 -5.87 -28.85 6.40
N ARG A 96 -5.14 -28.32 5.40
CA ARG A 96 -3.81 -28.83 5.03
C ARG A 96 -2.82 -28.74 6.19
N LEU A 97 -2.78 -27.62 6.91
CA LEU A 97 -1.85 -27.44 8.04
C LEU A 97 -2.20 -28.35 9.23
N ILE A 98 -3.49 -28.64 9.43
CA ILE A 98 -3.94 -29.61 10.43
C ILE A 98 -3.49 -31.02 10.04
N PHE A 99 -3.66 -31.38 8.76
CA PHE A 99 -3.22 -32.67 8.24
C PHE A 99 -1.69 -32.85 8.29
N GLU A 100 -0.91 -31.83 7.90
CA GLU A 100 0.56 -31.90 7.92
C GLU A 100 1.16 -31.73 9.33
N GLY A 101 0.39 -31.23 10.30
CA GLY A 101 0.83 -31.06 11.68
C GLY A 101 1.80 -29.90 11.94
N SER A 102 2.39 -29.89 13.13
CA SER A 102 3.24 -28.81 13.63
C SER A 102 4.53 -28.63 12.82
N GLY A 103 4.97 -27.38 12.62
CA GLY A 103 6.18 -27.03 11.85
C GLY A 103 5.92 -26.72 10.38
N SER A 104 4.74 -27.09 9.88
CA SER A 104 4.28 -26.79 8.53
C SER A 104 4.05 -25.29 8.32
N LYS A 105 4.47 -24.78 7.16
CA LYS A 105 4.37 -23.35 6.81
C LYS A 105 3.21 -23.09 5.85
N PRO A 106 2.55 -21.92 5.94
CA PRO A 106 1.50 -21.55 5.01
C PRO A 106 1.98 -21.44 3.54
N LYS A 107 1.50 -22.33 2.68
CA LYS A 107 1.71 -22.42 1.22
C LYS A 107 0.74 -21.53 0.44
N LEU A 108 0.35 -20.39 1.02
CA LEU A 108 -0.42 -19.39 0.30
C LEU A 108 0.43 -18.74 -0.81
N PRO A 109 -0.07 -18.66 -2.05
CA PRO A 109 0.68 -18.11 -3.18
C PRO A 109 1.17 -16.72 -2.83
N LYS A 110 2.48 -16.49 -3.03
CA LYS A 110 3.04 -15.15 -2.93
C LYS A 110 2.28 -14.27 -3.91
N LYS A 111 2.07 -12.99 -3.57
CA LYS A 111 1.70 -12.02 -4.60
C LYS A 111 2.77 -12.18 -5.67
N GLN A 112 2.39 -12.72 -6.83
CA GLN A 112 3.13 -12.44 -8.04
C GLN A 112 3.13 -10.93 -8.04
N ARG A 113 4.25 -10.33 -7.62
CA ARG A 113 4.62 -9.05 -8.16
C ARG A 113 4.53 -9.41 -9.63
N LYS A 114 3.49 -8.91 -10.33
CA LYS A 114 3.72 -8.60 -11.73
C LYS A 114 5.08 -7.94 -11.63
N LYS A 115 6.10 -8.55 -12.24
CA LYS A 115 7.10 -7.69 -12.81
C LYS A 115 6.21 -6.80 -13.68
N ILE A 116 5.74 -5.69 -13.10
CA ILE A 116 6.10 -4.41 -13.63
C ILE A 116 7.56 -4.67 -13.89
N LEU A 117 7.84 -5.16 -15.12
CA LEU A 117 8.83 -4.51 -15.92
C LEU A 117 8.65 -3.08 -15.47
N VAL A 118 9.47 -2.70 -14.49
CA VAL A 118 10.04 -1.38 -14.49
C VAL A 118 10.48 -1.36 -15.93
N ASN A 119 9.60 -0.85 -16.79
CA ASN A 119 9.93 -0.52 -18.14
C ASN A 119 11.13 0.35 -17.83
N LYS A 120 12.33 -0.26 -17.99
CA LYS A 120 13.62 0.40 -17.90
C LYS A 120 13.34 1.66 -18.65
N LYS A 121 13.13 2.76 -17.91
CA LYS A 121 12.50 3.99 -18.37
C LYS A 121 11.79 3.71 -19.69
N GLN A 122 10.51 3.31 -19.68
CA GLN A 122 9.73 3.53 -20.90
C GLN A 122 10.10 4.95 -21.24
N ASN A 123 10.87 5.09 -22.32
CA ASN A 123 11.36 6.35 -22.75
C ASN A 123 10.03 7.01 -23.08
N LEU A 124 9.45 7.72 -22.10
CA LEU A 124 9.14 9.10 -22.31
C LEU A 124 10.33 9.53 -23.13
N LEU A 125 10.12 9.61 -24.44
CA LEU A 125 10.85 10.45 -25.35
C LEU A 125 10.79 11.85 -24.70
N THR A 126 11.50 11.98 -23.60
CA THR A 126 11.96 13.22 -23.04
C THR A 126 13.14 13.41 -23.94
N ASN A 127 12.91 14.29 -24.90
CA ASN A 127 13.96 14.74 -25.79
C ASN A 127 15.20 14.98 -24.92
N PRO A 128 16.36 14.43 -25.31
CA PRO A 128 17.56 14.56 -24.50
C PRO A 128 17.77 16.05 -24.23
N ILE A 129 17.81 16.43 -22.94
CA ILE A 129 17.99 17.82 -22.55
C ILE A 129 19.41 18.20 -22.97
N VAL A 130 19.52 18.85 -24.11
CA VAL A 130 20.72 19.58 -24.50
C VAL A 130 20.65 20.88 -23.71
N ASN A 131 21.71 21.24 -22.97
CA ASN A 131 21.75 22.43 -22.11
C ASN A 131 20.92 22.32 -20.79
N LEU A 132 21.40 21.46 -19.89
CA LEU A 132 20.77 21.18 -18.58
C LEU A 132 20.72 22.41 -17.66
N GLU A 133 21.75 23.24 -17.65
CA GLU A 133 21.84 24.43 -16.78
C GLU A 133 20.74 25.44 -17.12
N ARG A 134 20.59 25.75 -18.42
CA ARG A 134 19.54 26.65 -18.91
C ARG A 134 18.13 26.11 -18.62
N ALA A 135 17.95 24.79 -18.69
CA ALA A 135 16.67 24.16 -18.37
C ALA A 135 16.34 24.29 -16.86
N ILE A 136 17.30 24.06 -15.98
CA ILE A 136 17.14 24.21 -14.53
C ILE A 136 16.85 25.66 -14.15
N GLU A 137 17.53 26.62 -14.77
CA GLU A 137 17.31 28.05 -14.52
C GLU A 137 15.90 28.48 -14.96
N ALA A 138 15.47 28.07 -16.16
CA ALA A 138 14.12 28.33 -16.65
C ALA A 138 13.03 27.67 -15.77
N GLU A 139 13.26 26.45 -15.29
CA GLU A 139 12.36 25.78 -14.33
C GLU A 139 12.23 26.59 -13.03
N TYR A 140 13.35 27.09 -12.51
CA TYR A 140 13.33 27.91 -11.30
C TYR A 140 12.54 29.20 -11.50
N GLN A 141 12.80 29.92 -12.60
CA GLN A 141 12.11 31.17 -12.91
C GLN A 141 10.60 30.95 -13.11
N LEU A 142 10.20 29.95 -13.90
CA LEU A 142 8.79 29.63 -14.12
C LEU A 142 8.07 29.22 -12.83
N LYS A 143 8.74 28.46 -11.96
CA LYS A 143 8.18 28.10 -10.64
C LYS A 143 7.95 29.33 -9.76
N GLN A 144 8.88 30.30 -9.76
CA GLN A 144 8.72 31.53 -8.99
C GLN A 144 7.59 32.42 -9.52
N HIS A 145 7.44 32.52 -10.85
CA HIS A 145 6.45 33.42 -11.45
C HIS A 145 5.04 32.82 -11.51
N LEU A 146 4.93 31.53 -11.84
CA LEU A 146 3.64 30.88 -12.05
C LEU A 146 3.16 30.12 -10.80
N GLY A 147 4.04 29.81 -9.84
CA GLY A 147 3.69 29.05 -8.63
C GLY A 147 3.41 27.56 -8.88
N TYR A 148 3.53 27.08 -10.12
CA TYR A 148 3.28 25.70 -10.51
C TYR A 148 4.57 24.90 -10.60
N HIS A 149 4.46 23.59 -10.40
CA HIS A 149 5.54 22.68 -10.75
C HIS A 149 5.62 22.58 -12.28
N CYS A 150 6.76 22.92 -12.85
CA CYS A 150 7.01 22.79 -14.27
C CYS A 150 8.30 22.00 -14.54
N ARG A 151 8.45 21.53 -15.78
CA ARG A 151 9.68 20.96 -16.30
C ARG A 151 10.01 21.61 -17.63
N VAL A 152 11.27 22.01 -17.82
CA VAL A 152 11.77 22.58 -19.07
C VAL A 152 12.73 21.59 -19.71
N SER A 153 12.62 21.40 -21.01
CA SER A 153 13.55 20.57 -21.77
C SER A 153 13.79 21.16 -23.14
N PHE A 154 15.04 21.11 -23.60
CA PHE A 154 15.39 21.47 -24.97
C PHE A 154 15.69 20.20 -25.77
N THR A 155 15.25 20.15 -27.02
CA THR A 155 15.62 19.08 -27.95
C THR A 155 17.00 19.33 -28.55
N LYS A 156 17.51 18.36 -29.32
CA LYS A 156 18.78 18.53 -30.06
C LYS A 156 18.72 19.62 -31.12
N ASP A 157 17.52 19.97 -31.57
CA ASP A 157 17.26 20.99 -32.59
C ASP A 157 16.97 22.37 -31.95
N GLU A 158 17.37 22.57 -30.69
CA GLU A 158 17.12 23.77 -29.88
C GLU A 158 15.64 24.12 -29.62
N ASN A 159 14.70 23.25 -30.02
CA ASN A 159 13.29 23.44 -29.69
C ASN A 159 13.06 23.26 -28.18
N GLY A 160 12.43 24.24 -27.54
CA GLY A 160 12.07 24.20 -26.12
C GLY A 160 10.68 23.61 -25.89
N GLU A 161 10.56 22.75 -24.88
CA GLU A 161 9.29 22.21 -24.39
C GLU A 161 9.15 22.53 -22.88
N ILE A 162 7.99 23.07 -22.49
CA ILE A 162 7.62 23.30 -21.09
C ILE A 162 6.44 22.40 -20.75
N ARG A 163 6.57 21.60 -19.68
CA ARG A 163 5.49 20.79 -19.13
C ARG A 163 5.07 21.36 -17.79
N ILE A 164 3.82 21.80 -17.66
CA ILE A 164 3.25 22.33 -16.41
C ILE A 164 2.39 21.23 -15.76
N PHE A 165 2.63 20.96 -14.48
CA PHE A 165 1.88 19.98 -13.69
C PHE A 165 0.86 20.70 -12.81
N PHE A 166 -0.42 20.41 -13.05
CA PHE A 166 -1.55 20.92 -12.28
C PHE A 166 -2.37 19.76 -11.70
N LYS A 167 -3.01 19.97 -10.55
CA LYS A 167 -3.69 18.91 -9.78
C LYS A 167 -5.16 18.71 -10.17
N ASN A 168 -5.80 19.76 -10.68
CA ASN A 168 -7.23 19.78 -10.95
C ASN A 168 -7.55 20.75 -12.12
N ASN A 169 -8.79 20.69 -12.61
CA ASN A 169 -9.23 21.50 -13.75
C ASN A 169 -9.25 23.01 -13.45
N LYS A 170 -9.35 23.42 -12.18
CA LYS A 170 -9.36 24.84 -11.80
C LYS A 170 -7.97 25.46 -12.02
N GLU A 171 -6.91 24.80 -11.56
CA GLU A 171 -5.53 25.24 -11.79
C GLU A 171 -5.18 25.35 -13.29
N LEU A 172 -5.72 24.47 -14.13
CA LEU A 172 -5.58 24.58 -15.59
C LEU A 172 -6.25 25.86 -16.13
N GLN A 173 -7.46 26.17 -15.67
CA GLN A 173 -8.16 27.41 -16.09
C GLN A 173 -7.41 28.66 -15.62
N ASP A 174 -6.90 28.66 -14.39
CA ASP A 174 -6.09 29.75 -13.84
C ASP A 174 -4.84 30.01 -14.72
N ILE A 175 -4.13 28.95 -15.14
CA ILE A 175 -2.98 29.04 -16.06
C ILE A 175 -3.42 29.61 -17.42
N ILE A 176 -4.52 29.10 -18.00
CA ILE A 176 -5.02 29.57 -19.30
C ILE A 176 -5.36 31.06 -19.22
N GLU A 177 -6.02 31.51 -18.15
CA GLU A 177 -6.37 32.91 -17.94
C GLU A 177 -5.15 33.81 -17.81
N MET A 178 -4.11 33.38 -17.09
CA MET A 178 -2.84 34.12 -17.02
C MET A 178 -2.13 34.24 -18.37
N THR A 179 -2.37 33.30 -19.29
CA THR A 179 -1.80 33.33 -20.65
C THR A 179 -2.67 34.06 -21.68
N LYS A 180 -3.88 34.50 -21.32
CA LYS A 180 -4.72 35.28 -22.24
C LYS A 180 -4.03 36.61 -22.51
N PRO A 181 -3.92 37.03 -23.79
CA PRO A 181 -3.40 38.34 -24.10
C PRO A 181 -4.29 39.40 -23.45
N THR A 182 -3.73 40.22 -22.56
CA THR A 182 -4.31 41.50 -22.18
C THR A 182 -4.22 42.42 -23.38
N SER A 183 -5.22 42.40 -24.25
CA SER A 183 -5.30 43.31 -25.39
C SER A 183 -6.67 43.96 -25.45
N PRO A 184 -6.70 45.19 -25.97
CA PRO A 184 -7.30 45.37 -27.27
C PRO A 184 -6.22 45.61 -28.31
N LEU A 185 -6.37 44.93 -29.44
CA LEU A 185 -5.85 45.35 -30.72
C LEU A 185 -6.14 46.85 -30.91
N PHE A 186 -5.09 47.66 -31.00
CA PHE A 186 -5.04 48.87 -31.81
C PHE A 186 -3.63 49.00 -32.38
#